data_AF-A0AAU3UYX8-F1
#
_entry.id   AF-A0AAU3UYX8-F1
#
_cell.length_a   1.000
_cell.length_b   1.000
_cell.length_c   1.000
_cell.angle_alpha   90.00
_cell.angle_beta   90.00
_cell.angle_gamma   90.00
#
_symmetry.space_group_name_H-M   'P 1'
#
loop_
_entity.id
_entity.type
_entity.pdbx_description
1 polymer ?
#
loop_
_entity_poly.entity_id
_entity_poly.type
_entity_poly.pdbx_seq_one_letter_code
_entity_poly.pdbx_strand_id
1 'polypeptide(L)' 'MNFLLGDGENLWATTWHHALSVLETDAYMVVASEPYDDDPRWRPIADRQLVTVRGGRLSVAPLDIEFGRAGS' A
#
# COMPACT_ATOMS: atom_id res chain seq x y z
N MET A 1 2.25 9.03 -8.41
CA MET A 1 2.93 7.81 -8.85
C MET A 1 2.78 6.74 -7.79
N ASN A 2 1.86 5.80 -7.97
CA ASN A 2 1.73 4.67 -7.05
C ASN A 2 2.48 3.48 -7.64
N PHE A 3 3.39 2.89 -6.87
CA PHE A 3 4.09 1.66 -7.25
C PHE A 3 3.45 0.48 -6.53
N LEU A 4 3.34 -0.67 -7.20
CA LEU A 4 2.87 -1.91 -6.61
C LEU A 4 3.83 -3.03 -7.04
N LEU A 5 4.38 -3.75 -6.07
CA LEU A 5 5.29 -4.87 -6.30
C LEU A 5 4.86 -6.03 -5.43
N GLY A 6 4.88 -7.24 -5.97
CA GLY A 6 4.68 -8.45 -5.18
C GLY A 6 5.54 -9.59 -5.70
N ASP A 7 5.84 -10.53 -4.80
CA ASP A 7 6.63 -11.74 -5.08
C ASP A 7 5.79 -13.04 -5.00
N GLY A 8 4.47 -12.92 -4.84
CA GLY A 8 3.53 -14.03 -4.68
C GLY A 8 3.13 -14.31 -3.24
N GLU A 9 3.91 -13.86 -2.26
CA GLU A 9 3.62 -14.00 -0.82
C GLU A 9 3.52 -12.65 -0.10
N ASN A 10 4.24 -11.66 -0.63
CA ASN A 10 4.36 -10.32 -0.08
C ASN A 10 3.98 -9.28 -1.12
N LEU A 11 3.50 -8.13 -0.64
CA LEU A 11 3.18 -6.98 -1.47
C LEU A 11 3.72 -5.69 -0.84
N TRP A 12 4.26 -4.81 -1.67
CA TRP A 12 4.68 -3.47 -1.31
C TRP A 12 3.99 -2.48 -2.23
N ALA A 13 3.51 -1.38 -1.66
CA ALA A 13 2.92 -0.31 -2.43
C ALA A 13 3.25 1.06 -1.87
N THR A 14 3.28 2.07 -2.73
CA THR A 14 3.45 3.46 -2.31
C THR A 14 2.27 4.30 -2.75
N THR A 15 1.83 5.22 -1.89
CA THR A 15 0.94 6.32 -2.27
C THR A 15 1.79 7.57 -2.51
N TRP A 16 1.68 8.15 -3.71
CA TRP A 16 2.33 9.42 -4.02
C TRP A 16 1.45 10.24 -4.96
N HIS A 17 0.86 11.32 -4.46
CA HIS A 17 -0.11 12.19 -5.15
C HIS A 17 -1.48 11.54 -5.48
N HIS A 18 -1.65 10.23 -5.27
CA HIS A 18 -2.94 9.54 -5.38
C HIS A 18 -3.10 8.56 -4.22
N ALA A 19 -4.29 8.52 -3.62
CA ALA A 19 -4.62 7.56 -2.57
C ALA A 19 -4.63 6.12 -3.13
N LEU A 20 -4.29 5.16 -2.28
CA LEU A 20 -4.60 3.75 -2.48
C LEU A 20 -5.78 3.39 -1.59
N SER A 21 -6.47 2.31 -1.91
CA SER A 21 -7.49 1.69 -1.08
C SER A 21 -7.08 0.26 -0.79
N VAL A 22 -7.44 -0.21 0.40
CA VAL A 22 -7.12 -1.54 0.88
C VAL A 22 -8.37 -2.24 1.35
N LEU A 23 -8.58 -3.47 0.90
CA LEU A 23 -9.58 -4.40 1.40
C LEU A 23 -8.87 -5.54 2.13
N GLU A 24 -9.15 -5.68 3.43
CA GLU A 24 -8.61 -6.75 4.27
C GLU A 24 -9.74 -7.71 4.64
N THR A 25 -9.52 -8.99 4.42
CA THR A 25 -10.43 -10.08 4.79
C THR A 25 -9.65 -11.18 5.51
N ASP A 26 -10.36 -12.12 6.13
CA ASP A 26 -9.71 -13.26 6.80
C ASP A 26 -8.96 -14.20 5.84
N ALA A 27 -9.24 -14.13 4.53
CA ALA A 27 -8.71 -15.05 3.52
C ALA A 27 -7.76 -14.39 2.51
N TYR A 28 -7.96 -13.11 2.21
CA TYR A 28 -7.20 -12.39 1.20
C TYR A 28 -7.14 -10.90 1.49
N MET A 29 -6.20 -10.25 0.79
CA MET A 29 -5.99 -8.82 0.88
C MET A 29 -5.87 -8.22 -0.52
N VAL A 30 -6.56 -7.10 -0.75
CA VAL A 30 -6.48 -6.35 -2.01
C VAL A 30 -5.93 -4.97 -1.75
N VAL A 31 -5.02 -4.54 -2.62
CA VAL A 31 -4.56 -3.16 -2.72
C VAL A 31 -4.88 -2.66 -4.12
N ALA A 32 -5.64 -1.58 -4.22
CA ALA A 32 -6.06 -0.98 -5.49
C ALA A 32 -6.02 0.54 -5.40
N SER A 33 -6.00 1.26 -6.52
CA SER A 33 -6.13 2.72 -6.50
C SER A 33 -7.50 3.15 -5.94
N GLU A 34 -8.56 2.48 -6.39
CA GLU A 34 -9.94 2.74 -6.00
C GLU A 34 -10.65 1.40 -5.74
N PRO A 35 -11.66 1.36 -4.86
CA PRO A 35 -12.53 0.19 -4.69
C PRO A 35 -13.12 -0.24 -6.04
N TYR A 36 -13.08 -1.54 -6.34
CA TYR A 36 -13.70 -2.08 -7.56
C TYR A 36 -15.16 -2.54 -7.33
N ASP A 37 -15.59 -2.60 -6.07
CA ASP A 37 -16.94 -2.95 -5.62
C ASP A 37 -17.33 -2.09 -4.41
N ASP A 38 -18.56 -2.29 -3.94
CA ASP A 38 -19.14 -1.54 -2.81
C ASP A 38 -18.87 -2.22 -1.45
N ASP A 39 -17.83 -3.06 -1.31
CA ASP A 39 -17.55 -3.72 -0.02
C ASP A 39 -17.23 -2.65 1.06
N PRO A 40 -17.98 -2.58 2.17
CA PRO A 40 -17.80 -1.55 3.17
C PRO A 40 -16.46 -1.66 3.94
N ARG A 41 -15.72 -2.76 3.77
CA ARG A 41 -14.41 -2.97 4.38
C ARG A 41 -13.28 -2.28 3.64
N TRP A 42 -13.54 -1.67 2.48
CA TRP A 42 -12.56 -0.82 1.81
C TRP A 42 -12.12 0.33 2.70
N ARG A 43 -10.81 0.52 2.84
CA ARG A 43 -10.20 1.61 3.62
C ARG A 43 -9.26 2.42 2.74
N PRO A 44 -9.42 3.75 2.65
CA PRO A 44 -8.46 4.59 1.95
C PRO A 44 -7.15 4.69 2.75
N ILE A 45 -6.03 4.70 2.03
CA ILE A 45 -4.69 4.95 2.53
C ILE A 45 -4.33 6.39 2.19
N ALA A 46 -3.86 7.12 3.21
CA ALA A 46 -3.42 8.49 3.05
C ALA A 46 -2.29 8.63 2.01
N ASP A 47 -2.06 9.84 1.53
CA ASP A 47 -0.92 10.13 0.65
C ASP A 47 0.42 9.94 1.40
N ARG A 48 1.50 9.71 0.64
CA ARG A 48 2.88 9.54 1.14
C ARG A 48 3.01 8.43 2.19
N GLN A 49 2.44 7.27 1.90
CA GLN A 49 2.54 6.07 2.73
C GLN A 49 3.28 4.96 1.97
N LEU A 50 4.06 4.19 2.71
CA LEU A 50 4.53 2.87 2.34
C LEU A 50 3.56 1.84 2.92
N VAL A 51 2.95 1.06 2.04
CA VAL A 51 2.09 -0.07 2.37
C VAL A 51 2.88 -1.35 2.19
N THR A 52 2.83 -2.24 3.16
CA THR A 52 3.49 -3.55 3.11
C THR A 52 2.52 -4.62 3.59
N VAL A 53 2.37 -5.68 2.81
CA VAL A 53 1.63 -6.90 3.17
C VAL A 53 2.65 -8.03 3.26
N ARG A 54 2.80 -8.63 4.44
CA ARG A 54 3.67 -9.79 4.65
C ARG A 54 3.01 -10.80 5.57
N GLY A 55 3.00 -12.07 5.16
CA GLY A 55 2.38 -13.14 5.96
C GLY A 55 0.93 -12.84 6.34
N GLY A 56 0.17 -12.23 5.43
CA GLY A 56 -1.23 -11.84 5.64
C GLY A 56 -1.44 -10.63 6.57
N ARG A 57 -0.38 -9.91 6.97
CA ARG A 57 -0.49 -8.72 7.82
C ARG A 57 -0.21 -7.45 7.04
N LEU A 58 -1.07 -6.46 7.21
CA LEU A 58 -0.89 -5.10 6.72
C LEU A 58 -0.01 -4.28 7.67
N SER A 59 0.96 -3.56 7.10
CA SER A 59 1.64 -2.44 7.74
C SER A 59 1.55 -1.21 6.85
N VAL A 60 1.21 -0.07 7.43
CA VAL A 60 1.20 1.23 6.76
C VAL A 60 2.08 2.17 7.56
N ALA A 61 3.09 2.74 6.92
CA ALA A 61 4.01 3.67 7.53
C ALA A 61 4.18 4.91 6.63
N PRO A 62 4.49 6.08 7.20
CA PRO A 62 4.89 7.24 6.40
C PRO A 62 6.03 6.87 5.46
N LEU A 63 5.90 7.24 4.18
CA LEU A 63 7.01 7.19 3.24
C LEU A 63 7.92 8.37 3.53
N ASP A 64 8.84 8.19 4.48
CA ASP A 64 9.89 9.14 4.74
C ASP A 64 10.94 8.99 3.63
N ILE A 65 10.75 9.73 2.55
CA ILE A 65 11.85 9.97 1.61
C ILE A 65 12.76 11.02 2.21
N GLU A 66 13.54 10.60 3.21
CA GLU A 66 14.85 11.17 3.41
C GLU A 66 15.59 10.89 2.09
N PHE A 67 15.68 11.92 1.24
CA PHE A 67 16.38 11.82 -0.03
C PHE A 67 17.73 11.18 0.24
N GLY A 68 17.91 9.95 -0.28
CA GLY A 68 19.18 9.27 -0.19
C GLY A 68 20.27 10.21 -0.67
N ARG A 69 21.08 10.70 0.27
CA ARG A 69 22.43 11.17 -0.04
C ARG A 69 23.21 9.94 -0.47
N ALA A 70 23.05 9.58 -1.74
CA ALA A 70 24.11 8.94 -2.49
C ALA A 70 25.12 10.04 -2.85
N GLY A 71 26.28 10.02 -2.19
CA GLY A 71 27.41 10.95 -2.41
C GLY A 71 27.41 12.11 -1.41
N SER A 72 28.51 12.46 -0.73
CA SER A 72 29.94 12.29 -1.04
C SER A 72 30.74 11.67 0.09
#